data_AF-A0A6J5KCV4-F1
#
_entry.id   AF-A0A6J5KCV4-F1
#
_cell.length_a   1.000
_cell.length_b   1.000
_cell.length_c   1.000
_cell.angle_alpha   90.00
_cell.angle_beta   90.00
_cell.angle_gamma   90.00
#
_symmetry.space_group_name_H-M   'P 1'
#
loop_
_entity.id
_entity.type
_entity.pdbx_description
1 polymer ?
#
loop_
_entity_poly.entity_id
_entity_poly.type
_entity_poly.pdbx_seq_one_letter_code
_entity_poly.pdbx_strand_id
1 'polypeptide(L)' 'MLQYAGPESRYCPAGVYELVEIGDGHERLVTNAQNCVHCKTCDIKDPTQNIVWVPPEGGGGPSYTDM' A
#
# COMPACT_ATOMS: atom_id res chain seq x y z
N MET A 1 5.04 -12.07 -14.79
CA MET A 1 3.73 -11.96 -14.11
C MET A 1 3.98 -11.95 -12.62
N LEU A 2 3.42 -10.99 -11.88
CA LEU A 2 3.51 -10.96 -10.40
C LEU A 2 2.90 -12.23 -9.83
N GLN A 3 3.60 -12.93 -8.94
CA GLN A 3 3.20 -14.26 -8.43
C GLN A 3 1.79 -14.28 -7.80
N TYR A 4 1.31 -13.12 -7.32
CA TYR A 4 0.00 -12.96 -6.67
C TYR A 4 -0.86 -11.83 -7.28
N ALA A 5 -0.51 -11.33 -8.48
CA ALA A 5 -1.22 -10.23 -9.15
C ALA A 5 -1.42 -8.95 -8.30
N GLY A 6 -0.37 -8.55 -7.57
CA GLY A 6 -0.34 -7.34 -6.73
C GLY A 6 -1.39 -7.32 -5.60
N PRO A 7 -1.32 -8.26 -4.63
CA PRO A 7 -2.28 -8.37 -3.53
C PRO A 7 -2.36 -7.10 -2.66
N GLU A 8 -1.29 -6.30 -2.63
CA GLU A 8 -1.19 -5.03 -1.91
C GLU A 8 -2.21 -3.98 -2.35
N SER A 9 -2.64 -4.03 -3.61
CA SER A 9 -3.73 -3.20 -4.13
C SER A 9 -5.11 -3.60 -3.57
N ARG A 10 -5.22 -4.82 -3.01
CA ARG A 10 -6.50 -5.41 -2.56
C ARG A 10 -6.64 -5.41 -1.05
N TYR A 11 -5.60 -5.78 -0.31
CA TYR A 11 -5.68 -5.80 1.15
C TYR A 11 -5.50 -4.42 1.77
N CYS A 12 -4.91 -3.45 1.04
CA CYS A 12 -4.69 -2.12 1.57
C CYS A 12 -6.03 -1.37 1.66
N PRO A 13 -6.50 -1.00 2.86
CA PRO A 13 -7.82 -0.38 3.01
C PRO A 13 -7.89 1.07 2.53
N ALA A 14 -6.75 1.67 2.18
CA ALA A 14 -6.66 3.09 1.87
C ALA A 14 -6.05 3.39 0.49
N GLY A 15 -5.88 2.37 -0.37
CA GLY A 15 -5.34 2.57 -1.72
C GLY A 15 -3.92 3.16 -1.73
N VAL A 16 -3.07 2.74 -0.78
CA VAL A 16 -1.65 3.15 -0.75
C VAL A 16 -0.88 2.54 -1.91
N TYR A 17 -1.24 1.32 -2.35
CA TYR A 17 -0.54 0.61 -3.42
C TYR A 17 -1.45 0.49 -4.64
N GLU A 18 -1.00 0.99 -5.78
CA GLU A 18 -1.77 1.00 -7.02
C GLU A 18 -0.93 0.40 -8.16
N LEU A 19 -1.51 -0.53 -8.91
CA LEU A 19 -0.91 -1.04 -10.15
C LEU A 19 -1.37 -0.15 -11.30
N VAL A 20 -0.42 0.55 -11.93
CA VAL A 20 -0.67 1.41 -13.08
C VAL A 20 -0.06 0.79 -14.34
N GLU A 21 -0.80 0.80 -15.44
CA GLU A 21 -0.28 0.38 -16.75
C GLU A 21 0.72 1.41 -17.27
N ILE A 22 1.91 0.95 -17.67
CA ILE A 22 2.99 1.81 -18.18
C ILE A 22 3.27 1.61 -19.67
N GLY A 23 2.41 0.86 -20.37
CA GLY A 23 2.55 0.54 -21.79
C GLY A 23 3.03 -0.89 -22.03
N ASP A 24 2.85 -1.38 -23.27
CA ASP A 24 3.33 -2.70 -23.74
C ASP A 24 2.90 -3.91 -22.85
N GLY A 25 1.75 -3.79 -22.17
CA GLY A 25 1.25 -4.83 -21.25
C GLY A 25 2.04 -4.94 -19.94
N HIS A 26 2.84 -3.93 -19.61
CA HIS A 26 3.58 -3.83 -18.36
C HIS A 26 2.83 -2.96 -17.34
N GLU A 27 2.89 -3.39 -16.08
CA GLU A 27 2.34 -2.69 -14.94
C GLU A 27 3.46 -2.26 -14.00
N ARG A 28 3.26 -1.14 -13.32
CA ARG A 28 4.14 -0.63 -12.27
C ARG A 28 3.36 -0.45 -10.99
N LEU A 29 3.98 -0.79 -9.86
CA LEU A 29 3.47 -0.43 -8.55
C LEU A 29 3.80 1.05 -8.24
N VAL A 30 2.77 1.84 -7.95
CA VAL A 30 2.85 3.21 -7.44
C VAL A 30 2.45 3.20 -5.97
N THR A 31 3.17 3.96 -5.15
CA THR A 31 2.95 4.05 -3.70
C THR A 31 2.48 5.46 -3.32
N ASN A 32 1.20 5.58 -2.97
CA ASN A 32 0.53 6.80 -2.51
C ASN A 32 0.54 6.87 -0.98
N ALA A 33 1.74 7.04 -0.39
CA ALA A 33 1.94 6.97 1.06
C ALA A 33 1.11 8.01 1.85
N GLN A 34 0.69 9.11 1.22
CA GLN A 34 -0.19 10.12 1.81
C GLN A 34 -1.54 9.54 2.26
N ASN A 35 -2.01 8.45 1.64
CA ASN A 35 -3.26 7.81 1.99
C ASN A 35 -3.14 6.87 3.20
N CYS A 36 -1.92 6.64 3.74
CA CYS A 36 -1.71 5.61 4.75
C CYS A 36 -2.49 5.87 6.05
N VAL A 37 -3.31 4.90 6.45
CA VAL A 37 -4.10 4.93 7.71
C VAL A 37 -3.43 4.17 8.86
N HIS A 38 -2.14 3.85 8.73
CA HIS A 38 -1.32 3.20 9.78
C HIS A 38 -1.83 1.84 10.30
N CYS A 39 -2.71 1.15 9.56
CA CYS A 39 -3.28 -0.14 9.94
C CYS A 39 -2.28 -1.32 9.98
N LYS A 40 -1.09 -1.17 9.40
CA LYS A 40 -0.03 -2.21 9.26
C LYS A 40 -0.40 -3.45 8.44
N THR A 41 -1.55 -3.49 7.77
CA THR A 41 -1.96 -4.66 6.96
C THR A 41 -0.91 -5.04 5.92
N CYS A 42 -0.25 -4.07 5.29
CA CYS A 42 0.77 -4.34 4.28
C CYS A 42 2.02 -5.05 4.81
N ASP A 43 2.45 -4.70 6.02
CA ASP A 43 3.58 -5.32 6.71
C ASP A 43 3.27 -6.79 7.07
N ILE A 44 2.01 -7.08 7.42
CA ILE A 44 1.57 -8.41 7.90
C ILE A 44 1.14 -9.34 6.76
N LYS A 45 0.47 -8.81 5.74
CA LYS A 45 -0.23 -9.61 4.72
C LYS A 45 0.52 -9.74 3.39
N ASP A 46 1.65 -9.06 3.23
CA ASP A 46 2.50 -9.28 2.07
C ASP A 46 3.07 -10.71 2.09
N PRO A 47 2.69 -11.59 1.14
CA PRO A 47 3.20 -12.97 1.07
C PRO A 47 4.70 -13.05 0.88
N THR A 48 5.31 -12.00 0.34
CA THR A 48 6.72 -11.94 0.01
C THR A 48 7.56 -11.18 1.03
N GLN A 49 6.93 -10.54 2.03
CA GLN A 49 7.59 -9.75 3.07
C GLN A 49 8.59 -8.71 2.49
N ASN A 50 8.22 -8.10 1.37
CA ASN A 50 8.99 -7.07 0.66
C ASN A 50 8.62 -5.65 1.11
N ILE A 51 7.48 -5.47 1.77
CA ILE A 51 7.03 -4.18 2.28
C ILE A 51 7.47 -4.02 3.74
N VAL A 52 8.25 -2.99 4.03
CA VAL A 52 8.64 -2.60 5.40
C VAL A 52 7.90 -1.32 5.77
N TRP A 53 7.01 -1.40 6.77
CA TRP A 53 6.36 -0.21 7.29
C TRP A 53 7.26 0.50 8.31
N VAL A 54 7.48 1.81 8.12
CA VAL A 54 8.13 2.67 9.09
C VAL A 54 7.20 3.83 9.47
N PRO A 55 7.25 4.33 10.73
CA PRO A 55 6.48 5.50 11.11
C PRO A 55 6.83 6.71 10.24
N PRO A 56 5.85 7.46 9.72
CA PRO A 56 6.11 8.74 9.08
C PRO A 56 6.45 9.82 10.12
N GLU A 57 6.73 11.03 9.65
CA GLU A 57 6.90 12.20 10.50
C GLU A 57 5.66 12.43 11.40
N GLY A 58 5.90 12.99 12.60
CA GLY A 58 4.84 13.27 13.57
C GLY A 58 3.79 14.21 13.00
N GLY A 59 2.50 13.87 13.20
CA GLY A 59 1.37 14.60 12.61
C GLY A 59 0.91 14.06 11.24
N GLY A 60 1.63 13.11 10.66
CA GLY A 60 1.16 12.33 9.50
C GLY A 60 0.17 11.23 9.90
N GLY A 61 -0.72 10.87 8.97
CA GLY A 61 -1.69 9.80 9.15
C GLY A 61 -3.12 10.28 9.40
N PRO A 62 -4.02 9.36 9.78
CA PRO A 62 -5.45 9.64 9.86
C PRO A 62 -5.82 10.48 11.10
N SER A 63 -6.79 11.38 10.94
CA SER A 63 -7.43 12.10 12.05
C SER A 63 -8.76 11.44 12.38
N TYR A 64 -8.81 10.72 13.50
CA TYR A 64 -10.00 10.00 13.95
C TYR A 64 -10.78 10.85 14.96
N THR A 65 -11.84 11.53 14.49
CA THR A 65 -12.66 12.41 15.34
C THR A 65 -13.90 11.71 15.92
N ASP A 66 -14.42 10.68 15.24
CA ASP A 66 -15.63 9.93 15.60
C ASP A 66 -15.47 8.42 15.30
N MET A 67 -14.32 7.84 15.68
CA MET A 67 -14.07 6.40 15.50
C MET A 67 -14.40 5.56 16.73
#